data_AF-A0A3S0U1W4-F1
#
_entry.id   AF-A0A3S0U1W4-F1
#
_cell.length_a   1.000
_cell.length_b   1.000
_cell.length_c   1.000
_cell.angle_alpha   90.00
_cell.angle_beta   90.00
_cell.angle_gamma   90.00
#
_symmetry.space_group_name_H-M   'P 1'
#
loop_
_entity.id
_entity.type
_entity.pdbx_description
1 polymer ?
#
loop_
_entity_poly.entity_id
_entity_poly.type
_entity_poly.pdbx_seq_one_letter_code
_entity_poly.pdbx_strand_id
1 'polypeptide(L)'
;MRILFLTDNFPPEVNAPASRTFEHCREWVKAGHQVTVITCAPNFPTGKVFPGYRNRLWQRETMDGIEVVRVWTYITANTKVAKRTLDYLSFMVFGFLAGLVQRRPDVIIGTSPQFFTNCAAWMLSVFRWRPFVFELRDLWPESIKTVGAMRDSAALRRLERLELFLYRRSAAVVAVTESFRRNLIARGINGDKIAVITNGVDLTRFQPMPRDPELAGQLGLTGKFVAGYIGTHGMAHALETLLEAARRIAALPTGPEVHFVLLGDGARKSALKATSERMGLKNVIFLDTVPKAEVPRYWSLLDVSIIHLRKSDNFTQVIPSKLFECMGMGIPVLHGVAGESAGIVEREDIGLVFEPENVEALFDGLLRLAGDQVRYQQLRANALEAAPRYNRIMLAQNMLRILENIHADRPSR
;
A
#
# COMPACT_ATOMS: atom_id res chain seq x y z
N MET A 1 -14.75 22.85 -2.32
CA MET A 1 -14.75 22.46 -3.76
C MET A 1 -15.55 21.17 -3.98
N ARG A 2 -15.92 20.83 -5.22
CA ARG A 2 -16.44 19.52 -5.62
C ARG A 2 -15.32 18.65 -6.21
N ILE A 3 -14.97 17.56 -5.54
CA ILE A 3 -13.88 16.66 -5.92
C ILE A 3 -14.50 15.37 -6.46
N LEU A 4 -14.15 14.98 -7.69
CA LEU A 4 -14.53 13.70 -8.27
C LEU A 4 -13.32 12.76 -8.31
N PHE A 5 -13.39 11.63 -7.61
CA PHE A 5 -12.30 10.66 -7.52
C PHE A 5 -12.72 9.34 -8.17
N LEU A 6 -11.94 8.84 -9.13
CA LEU A 6 -12.15 7.53 -9.74
C LEU A 6 -11.15 6.52 -9.15
N THR A 7 -11.65 5.42 -8.61
CA THR A 7 -10.86 4.31 -8.04
C THR A 7 -11.59 2.98 -8.22
N ASP A 8 -10.88 1.92 -8.56
CA ASP A 8 -11.46 0.58 -8.68
C ASP A 8 -11.63 -0.14 -7.34
N ASN A 9 -10.94 0.32 -6.30
CA ASN A 9 -11.05 -0.23 -4.95
C ASN A 9 -11.56 0.82 -3.97
N PHE A 10 -12.54 0.46 -3.15
CA PHE A 10 -13.09 1.33 -2.09
C PHE A 10 -13.75 0.47 -0.99
N PRO A 11 -13.85 0.94 0.27
CA PRO A 11 -14.56 0.21 1.32
C PRO A 11 -15.92 -0.31 0.83
N PRO A 12 -16.32 -1.54 1.20
CA PRO A 12 -15.84 -2.36 2.32
C PRO A 12 -14.56 -3.17 2.05
N GLU A 13 -13.91 -3.00 0.91
CA GLU A 13 -12.60 -3.60 0.66
C GLU A 13 -11.57 -3.05 1.65
N VAL A 14 -10.75 -3.93 2.22
CA VAL A 14 -9.80 -3.60 3.30
C VAL A 14 -8.35 -3.50 2.82
N ASN A 15 -8.11 -3.61 1.52
CA ASN A 15 -6.79 -3.45 0.93
C ASN A 15 -6.28 -2.01 1.06
N ALA A 16 -4.96 -1.85 0.90
CA ALA A 16 -4.29 -0.56 1.07
C ALA A 16 -4.85 0.56 0.16
N PRO A 17 -5.14 0.32 -1.15
CA PRO A 17 -5.76 1.34 -2.00
C PRO A 17 -7.11 1.83 -1.48
N ALA A 18 -8.05 0.92 -1.16
CA ALA A 18 -9.36 1.27 -0.65
C ALA A 18 -9.28 2.09 0.65
N SER A 19 -8.46 1.62 1.60
CA SER A 19 -8.27 2.26 2.90
C SER A 19 -7.74 3.69 2.76
N ARG A 20 -6.68 3.88 1.97
CA ARG A 20 -6.02 5.17 1.81
C ARG A 20 -6.93 6.17 1.09
N THR A 21 -7.58 5.75 -0.01
CA THR A 21 -8.48 6.63 -0.76
C THR A 21 -9.67 7.06 0.10
N PHE A 22 -10.25 6.13 0.86
CA PHE A 22 -11.32 6.45 1.81
C PHE A 22 -10.87 7.45 2.88
N GLU A 23 -9.71 7.20 3.51
CA GLU A 23 -9.17 8.08 4.55
C GLU A 23 -8.89 9.48 4.00
N HIS A 24 -8.31 9.62 2.80
CA HIS A 24 -8.13 10.93 2.15
C HIS A 24 -9.46 11.64 1.88
N CYS A 25 -10.41 10.93 1.26
CA CYS A 25 -11.72 11.50 0.94
C CYS A 25 -12.47 11.95 2.19
N ARG A 26 -12.39 11.18 3.29
CA ARG A 26 -13.01 11.51 4.57
C ARG A 26 -12.41 12.77 5.17
N GLU A 27 -11.09 12.92 5.16
CA GLU A 27 -10.45 14.14 5.66
C GLU A 27 -10.78 15.36 4.79
N TRP A 28 -10.96 15.21 3.48
CA TRP A 28 -11.41 16.30 2.61
C TRP A 28 -12.87 16.69 2.83
N VAL A 29 -13.74 15.73 3.14
CA VAL A 29 -15.13 16.01 3.57
C VAL A 29 -15.13 16.79 4.88
N LYS A 30 -14.32 16.39 5.87
CA LYS A 30 -14.17 17.13 7.14
C LYS A 30 -13.65 18.55 6.93
N ALA A 31 -12.82 18.77 5.92
CA ALA A 31 -12.37 20.11 5.51
C ALA A 31 -13.44 20.93 4.77
N GLY A 32 -14.66 20.41 4.59
CA GLY A 32 -15.80 21.12 3.99
C GLY A 32 -15.95 20.93 2.48
N HIS A 33 -15.24 19.98 1.86
CA HIS A 33 -15.35 19.71 0.43
C HIS A 33 -16.45 18.67 0.13
N GLN A 34 -17.09 18.80 -1.03
CA GLN A 34 -18.02 17.78 -1.53
C GLN A 34 -17.21 16.74 -2.30
N VAL A 35 -17.17 15.51 -1.82
CA VAL A 35 -16.39 14.43 -2.43
C VAL A 35 -17.32 13.37 -3.01
N THR A 36 -17.18 13.11 -4.30
CA THR A 36 -17.83 12.00 -4.99
C THR A 36 -16.77 10.99 -5.43
N VAL A 37 -16.92 9.73 -5.04
CA VAL A 37 -16.06 8.62 -5.44
C VAL A 37 -16.83 7.74 -6.43
N ILE A 38 -16.25 7.51 -7.61
CA ILE A 38 -16.72 6.51 -8.56
C ILE A 38 -15.87 5.26 -8.42
N THR A 39 -16.53 4.15 -8.12
CA THR A 39 -15.90 2.84 -7.88
C THR A 39 -16.74 1.69 -8.40
N CYS A 40 -16.31 0.44 -8.24
CA CYS A 40 -17.07 -0.73 -8.64
C CYS A 40 -17.73 -1.43 -7.43
N ALA A 41 -18.50 -2.48 -7.70
CA ALA A 41 -18.99 -3.35 -6.62
C ALA A 41 -17.79 -4.05 -5.96
N PRO A 42 -17.72 -4.08 -4.61
CA PRO A 42 -16.57 -4.61 -3.89
C PRO A 42 -16.39 -6.09 -4.22
N ASN A 43 -15.20 -6.46 -4.66
CA ASN A 43 -14.92 -7.82 -5.12
C ASN A 43 -13.48 -8.28 -4.90
N PHE A 44 -12.56 -7.37 -4.58
CA PHE A 44 -11.17 -7.69 -4.30
C PHE A 44 -11.02 -8.39 -2.93
N PRO A 45 -10.15 -9.41 -2.79
CA PRO A 45 -9.26 -10.01 -3.79
C PRO A 45 -9.87 -11.22 -4.52
N THR A 46 -11.05 -11.68 -4.11
CA THR A 46 -11.61 -12.97 -4.54
C THR A 46 -12.20 -12.93 -5.95
N GLY A 47 -12.45 -11.74 -6.50
CA GLY A 47 -13.18 -11.55 -7.75
C GLY A 47 -14.65 -11.97 -7.62
N LYS A 48 -15.19 -11.97 -6.39
CA LYS A 48 -16.59 -12.26 -6.08
C LYS A 48 -17.18 -11.05 -5.36
N VAL A 49 -18.36 -10.62 -5.80
CA VAL A 49 -19.08 -9.50 -5.18
C VAL A 49 -19.32 -9.83 -3.70
N PHE A 50 -19.02 -8.88 -2.81
CA PHE A 50 -19.18 -9.09 -1.37
C PHE A 50 -20.68 -9.25 -1.01
N PRO A 51 -21.00 -10.01 0.06
CA PRO A 51 -22.36 -10.10 0.58
C PRO A 51 -22.96 -8.70 0.83
N GLY A 52 -24.24 -8.53 0.47
CA GLY A 52 -24.94 -7.25 0.58
C GLY A 52 -24.79 -6.32 -0.64
N TYR A 53 -23.80 -6.55 -1.51
CA TYR A 53 -23.60 -5.77 -2.73
C TYR A 53 -24.14 -6.48 -3.97
N ARG A 54 -24.44 -5.71 -5.01
CA ARG A 54 -24.86 -6.23 -6.32
C ARG A 54 -24.12 -5.52 -7.43
N ASN A 55 -23.65 -6.24 -8.44
CA ASN A 55 -23.02 -5.66 -9.62
C ASN A 55 -24.10 -5.08 -10.56
N ARG A 56 -24.66 -3.92 -10.21
CA ARG A 56 -25.68 -3.21 -11.00
C ARG A 56 -25.00 -2.16 -11.88
N LEU A 57 -25.72 -1.73 -12.92
CA LEU A 57 -25.30 -0.63 -13.79
C LEU A 57 -24.91 0.63 -13.01
N TRP A 58 -25.69 0.94 -11.99
CA TRP A 58 -25.54 2.15 -11.18
C TRP A 58 -26.05 1.96 -9.76
N GLN A 59 -25.28 2.40 -8.77
CA GLN A 59 -25.70 2.46 -7.37
C GLN A 59 -25.10 3.69 -6.69
N ARG A 60 -25.84 4.28 -5.76
CA ARG A 60 -25.36 5.39 -4.93
C ARG A 60 -25.48 5.01 -3.46
N GLU A 61 -24.48 5.37 -2.68
CA GLU A 61 -24.51 5.30 -1.22
C GLU A 61 -23.73 6.48 -0.64
N THR A 62 -23.83 6.68 0.67
CA THR A 62 -23.07 7.71 1.39
C THR A 62 -22.27 7.04 2.50
N MET A 63 -20.97 7.34 2.56
CA MET A 63 -20.05 6.78 3.56
C MET A 63 -19.24 7.92 4.17
N ASP A 64 -19.42 8.21 5.46
CA ASP A 64 -18.73 9.30 6.15
C ASP A 64 -18.80 10.67 5.42
N GLY A 65 -19.97 10.96 4.84
CA GLY A 65 -20.22 12.17 4.04
C GLY A 65 -19.66 12.15 2.61
N ILE A 66 -19.01 11.05 2.20
CA ILE A 66 -18.56 10.82 0.82
C ILE A 66 -19.73 10.25 0.01
N GLU A 67 -20.04 10.85 -1.14
CA GLU A 67 -20.97 10.25 -2.11
C GLU A 67 -20.24 9.15 -2.89
N VAL A 68 -20.68 7.90 -2.76
CA VAL A 68 -20.07 6.76 -3.45
C VAL A 68 -20.99 6.30 -4.56
N VAL A 69 -20.48 6.29 -5.78
CA VAL A 69 -21.18 5.84 -6.98
C VAL A 69 -20.53 4.55 -7.46
N ARG A 70 -21.23 3.42 -7.29
CA ARG A 70 -20.77 2.13 -7.78
C ARG A 70 -21.32 1.85 -9.17
N VAL A 71 -20.42 1.47 -10.07
CA VAL A 71 -20.75 1.19 -11.46
C VAL A 71 -20.53 -0.28 -11.79
N TRP A 72 -21.22 -0.75 -12.82
CA TRP A 72 -21.02 -2.10 -13.31
C TRP A 72 -19.61 -2.29 -13.87
N THR A 73 -19.03 -3.44 -13.54
CA THR A 73 -17.75 -3.90 -14.09
C THR A 73 -17.82 -5.39 -14.43
N TYR A 74 -16.96 -5.85 -15.33
CA TYR A 74 -16.82 -7.26 -15.68
C TYR A 74 -16.02 -8.00 -14.60
N ILE A 75 -16.66 -8.21 -13.45
CA ILE A 75 -16.04 -8.85 -12.28
C ILE A 75 -15.73 -10.31 -12.58
N THR A 76 -14.47 -10.68 -12.42
CA THR A 76 -14.01 -12.05 -12.71
C THR A 76 -12.87 -12.45 -11.78
N ALA A 77 -12.86 -13.73 -11.36
CA ALA A 77 -11.72 -14.29 -10.63
C ALA A 77 -10.46 -14.20 -11.49
N ASN A 78 -9.42 -13.61 -10.92
CA ASN A 78 -8.20 -13.06 -11.55
C ASN A 78 -7.30 -14.13 -12.21
N THR A 79 -7.82 -14.89 -13.18
CA THR A 79 -7.21 -16.14 -13.68
C THR A 79 -6.62 -16.02 -15.08
N LYS A 80 -7.06 -15.05 -15.90
CA LYS A 80 -6.57 -14.85 -17.28
C LYS A 80 -6.43 -13.37 -17.62
N VAL A 81 -5.32 -12.99 -18.26
CA VAL A 81 -4.99 -11.60 -18.64
C VAL A 81 -6.14 -10.93 -19.41
N ALA A 82 -6.72 -11.60 -20.41
CA ALA A 82 -7.81 -11.03 -21.20
C ALA A 82 -9.05 -10.68 -20.37
N LYS A 83 -9.44 -11.54 -19.43
CA LYS A 83 -10.59 -11.30 -18.53
C LYS A 83 -10.32 -10.09 -17.62
N ARG A 84 -9.09 -9.97 -17.10
CA ARG A 84 -8.65 -8.81 -16.32
C ARG A 84 -8.63 -7.53 -17.14
N THR A 85 -8.25 -7.59 -18.41
CA THR A 85 -8.33 -6.43 -19.31
C THR A 85 -9.77 -6.00 -19.56
N LEU A 86 -10.70 -6.95 -19.74
CA LEU A 86 -12.13 -6.65 -19.89
C LEU A 86 -12.73 -6.00 -18.63
N ASP A 87 -12.36 -6.50 -17.45
CA ASP A 87 -12.70 -5.86 -16.18
C ASP A 87 -12.25 -4.40 -16.18
N TYR A 88 -10.98 -4.15 -16.48
CA TYR A 88 -10.44 -2.80 -16.45
C TYR A 88 -11.05 -1.85 -17.48
N LEU A 89 -11.32 -2.34 -18.70
CA LEU A 89 -11.99 -1.58 -19.75
C LEU A 89 -13.45 -1.29 -19.41
N SER A 90 -14.16 -2.25 -18.80
CA SER A 90 -15.53 -2.05 -18.37
C SER A 90 -15.64 -0.94 -17.31
N PHE A 91 -14.74 -0.93 -16.32
CA PHE A 91 -14.68 0.14 -15.33
C PHE A 91 -14.38 1.49 -15.97
N MET A 92 -13.46 1.54 -16.95
CA MET A 92 -13.17 2.78 -17.68
C MET A 92 -14.43 3.34 -18.35
N VAL A 93 -15.19 2.50 -19.06
CA VAL A 93 -16.40 2.91 -19.78
C VAL A 93 -17.48 3.35 -18.80
N PHE A 94 -17.85 2.51 -17.84
CA PHE A 94 -18.95 2.83 -16.93
C PHE A 94 -18.59 3.91 -15.90
N GLY A 95 -17.32 3.99 -15.49
CA GLY A 95 -16.82 5.08 -14.66
C GLY A 95 -16.82 6.43 -15.40
N PHE A 96 -16.44 6.44 -16.68
CA PHE A 96 -16.57 7.62 -17.54
C PHE A 96 -18.04 8.05 -17.72
N LEU A 97 -18.92 7.13 -18.11
CA LEU A 97 -20.36 7.42 -18.23
C LEU A 97 -20.92 7.94 -16.91
N ALA A 98 -20.44 7.39 -15.80
CA ALA A 98 -20.88 7.84 -14.50
C ALA A 98 -20.41 9.22 -14.11
N GLY A 99 -19.18 9.56 -14.44
CA GLY A 99 -18.66 10.91 -14.24
C GLY A 99 -19.38 11.96 -15.06
N LEU A 100 -19.97 11.62 -16.22
CA LEU A 100 -20.71 12.58 -17.06
C LEU A 100 -22.01 13.09 -16.43
N VAL A 101 -22.68 12.28 -15.60
CA VAL A 101 -23.96 12.64 -14.98
C VAL A 101 -23.82 13.15 -13.54
N GLN A 102 -22.60 13.21 -12.99
CA GLN A 102 -22.38 13.83 -11.67
C GLN A 102 -22.59 15.35 -11.70
N ARG A 103 -22.78 15.95 -10.52
CA ARG A 103 -22.66 17.40 -10.37
C ARG A 103 -21.31 17.87 -10.88
N ARG A 104 -21.27 19.05 -11.50
CA ARG A 104 -20.09 19.56 -12.22
C ARG A 104 -18.87 19.61 -11.29
N PRO A 105 -17.87 18.72 -11.41
CA PRO A 105 -16.75 18.69 -10.48
C PRO A 105 -15.85 19.91 -10.70
N ASP A 106 -15.09 20.29 -9.68
CA ASP A 106 -14.07 21.34 -9.78
C ASP A 106 -12.70 20.75 -10.14
N VAL A 107 -12.42 19.52 -9.69
CA VAL A 107 -11.24 18.73 -10.02
C VAL A 107 -11.61 17.25 -10.18
N ILE A 108 -10.90 16.54 -11.07
CA ILE A 108 -11.10 15.11 -11.34
C ILE A 108 -9.80 14.36 -11.07
N ILE A 109 -9.85 13.31 -10.27
CA ILE A 109 -8.70 12.52 -9.85
C ILE A 109 -8.88 11.09 -10.37
N GLY A 110 -7.83 10.53 -10.96
CA GLY A 110 -7.73 9.10 -11.26
C GLY A 110 -6.55 8.50 -10.52
N THR A 111 -6.68 7.25 -10.07
CA THR A 111 -5.61 6.55 -9.33
C THR A 111 -5.16 5.27 -10.00
N SER A 112 -3.87 4.94 -9.85
CA SER A 112 -3.32 3.60 -10.14
C SER A 112 -3.45 2.68 -8.90
N PRO A 113 -3.36 1.34 -9.02
CA PRO A 113 -2.72 0.54 -10.06
C PRO A 113 -3.56 0.28 -11.31
N GLN A 114 -4.88 0.46 -11.26
CA GLN A 114 -5.73 0.21 -12.42
C GLN A 114 -5.59 1.37 -13.43
N PHE A 115 -4.63 1.24 -14.34
CA PHE A 115 -4.27 2.26 -15.33
C PHE A 115 -5.46 2.87 -16.08
N PHE A 116 -6.44 2.06 -16.49
CA PHE A 116 -7.60 2.52 -17.25
C PHE A 116 -8.54 3.46 -16.46
N THR A 117 -8.44 3.48 -15.13
CA THR A 117 -9.07 4.49 -14.27
C THR A 117 -8.61 5.90 -14.63
N ASN A 118 -7.31 6.08 -14.89
CA ASN A 118 -6.74 7.35 -15.30
C ASN A 118 -7.17 7.76 -16.71
N CYS A 119 -7.39 6.80 -17.61
CA CYS A 119 -7.98 7.07 -18.93
C CYS A 119 -9.40 7.67 -18.78
N ALA A 120 -10.25 7.07 -17.95
CA ALA A 120 -11.60 7.58 -17.69
C ALA A 120 -11.58 8.98 -17.06
N ALA A 121 -10.71 9.19 -16.07
CA ALA A 121 -10.55 10.48 -15.40
C ALA A 121 -10.08 11.58 -16.37
N TRP A 122 -9.11 11.28 -17.24
CA TRP A 122 -8.66 12.20 -18.28
C TRP A 122 -9.75 12.50 -19.31
N MET A 123 -10.46 11.48 -19.81
CA MET A 123 -11.58 11.68 -20.73
C MET A 123 -12.63 12.61 -20.09
N LEU A 124 -13.03 12.33 -18.85
CA LEU A 124 -13.96 13.20 -18.11
C LEU A 124 -13.44 14.64 -17.99
N SER A 125 -12.14 14.82 -17.76
CA SER A 125 -11.52 16.14 -17.66
C SER A 125 -11.67 16.94 -18.95
N VAL A 126 -11.52 16.28 -20.11
CA VAL A 126 -11.73 16.87 -21.44
C VAL A 126 -13.20 17.24 -21.65
N PHE A 127 -14.13 16.31 -21.41
CA PHE A 127 -15.57 16.55 -21.65
C PHE A 127 -16.18 17.55 -20.66
N ARG A 128 -15.68 17.63 -19.42
CA ARG A 128 -16.19 18.55 -18.39
C ARG A 128 -15.41 19.87 -18.31
N TRP A 129 -14.30 19.95 -19.02
CA TRP A 129 -13.38 21.09 -19.02
C TRP A 129 -12.90 21.35 -17.59
N ARG A 130 -12.35 20.32 -16.96
CA ARG A 130 -11.87 20.33 -15.57
C ARG A 130 -10.44 19.80 -15.48
N PRO A 131 -9.65 20.29 -14.52
CA PRO A 131 -8.30 19.78 -14.31
C PRO A 131 -8.33 18.30 -13.92
N PHE A 132 -7.41 17.54 -14.50
CA PHE A 132 -7.16 16.13 -14.21
C PHE A 132 -5.92 16.00 -13.33
N VAL A 133 -6.04 15.30 -12.21
CA VAL A 133 -4.93 14.93 -11.34
C VAL A 133 -4.71 13.43 -11.44
N PHE A 134 -3.48 13.04 -11.77
CA PHE A 134 -3.08 11.64 -11.83
C PHE A 134 -2.45 11.25 -10.50
N GLU A 135 -3.07 10.35 -9.74
CA GLU A 135 -2.46 9.76 -8.53
C GLU A 135 -1.69 8.49 -8.92
N LEU A 136 -0.36 8.56 -8.85
CA LEU A 136 0.57 7.49 -9.20
C LEU A 136 1.02 6.73 -7.94
N ARG A 137 0.47 5.51 -7.80
CA ARG A 137 0.75 4.59 -6.70
C ARG A 137 1.59 3.37 -7.12
N ASP A 138 1.63 3.06 -8.42
CA ASP A 138 2.40 1.97 -9.00
C ASP A 138 2.82 2.35 -10.43
N LEU A 139 4.11 2.14 -10.79
CA LEU A 139 4.61 2.26 -12.16
C LEU A 139 4.12 1.09 -13.00
N TRP A 140 2.84 1.09 -13.36
CA TRP A 140 2.28 0.12 -14.28
C TRP A 140 2.40 0.64 -15.72
N PRO A 141 3.02 -0.11 -16.66
CA PRO A 141 3.20 -1.57 -16.67
C PRO A 141 4.58 -2.10 -16.24
N GLU A 142 5.52 -1.27 -15.81
CA GLU A 142 6.88 -1.66 -15.41
C GLU A 142 6.92 -2.63 -14.23
N SER A 143 6.03 -2.44 -13.25
CA SER A 143 5.85 -3.33 -12.09
C SER A 143 5.45 -4.76 -12.51
N ILE A 144 4.69 -4.93 -13.60
CA ILE A 144 4.33 -6.25 -14.14
C ILE A 144 5.51 -6.95 -14.81
N LYS A 145 6.35 -6.19 -15.54
CA LYS A 145 7.58 -6.74 -16.14
C LYS A 145 8.50 -7.30 -15.05
N THR A 146 8.62 -6.57 -13.94
CA THR A 146 9.46 -6.90 -12.77
C THR A 146 9.16 -8.27 -12.19
N VAL A 147 7.87 -8.57 -11.96
CA VAL A 147 7.46 -9.84 -11.33
C VAL A 147 7.43 -11.00 -12.32
N GLY A 148 7.98 -10.81 -13.53
CA GLY A 148 8.06 -11.83 -14.58
C GLY A 148 6.71 -12.21 -15.20
N ALA A 149 5.65 -11.43 -14.94
CA ALA A 149 4.30 -11.80 -15.32
C ALA A 149 3.98 -11.52 -16.81
N MET A 150 4.72 -10.63 -17.48
CA MET A 150 4.57 -10.36 -18.92
C MET A 150 5.91 -10.03 -19.58
N ARG A 151 6.13 -10.56 -20.79
CA ARG A 151 7.30 -10.24 -21.65
C ARG A 151 7.10 -8.90 -22.36
N ASP A 152 8.20 -8.22 -22.72
CA ASP A 152 8.12 -7.00 -23.51
C ASP A 152 7.40 -7.23 -24.85
N SER A 153 6.53 -6.30 -25.24
CA SER A 153 5.68 -6.45 -26.42
C SER A 153 5.27 -5.10 -27.02
N ALA A 154 4.85 -5.10 -28.28
CA ALA A 154 4.34 -3.89 -28.93
C ALA A 154 3.13 -3.28 -28.22
N ALA A 155 2.29 -4.12 -27.59
CA ALA A 155 1.17 -3.68 -26.78
C ALA A 155 1.64 -2.92 -25.52
N LEU A 156 2.66 -3.42 -24.83
CA LEU A 156 3.25 -2.74 -23.68
C LEU A 156 3.86 -1.39 -24.05
N ARG A 157 4.56 -1.30 -25.19
CA ARG A 157 5.09 -0.01 -25.69
C ARG A 157 4.01 1.00 -26.08
N ARG A 158 2.83 0.55 -26.50
CA ARG A 158 1.68 1.44 -26.74
C ARG A 158 1.09 1.94 -25.43
N LEU A 159 0.99 1.05 -24.46
CA LEU A 159 0.48 1.33 -23.12
C LEU A 159 1.37 2.33 -22.38
N GLU A 160 2.68 2.15 -22.48
CA GLU A 160 3.68 3.10 -21.96
C GLU A 160 3.56 4.48 -22.61
N ARG A 161 3.36 4.55 -23.93
CA ARG A 161 3.11 5.82 -24.62
C ARG A 161 1.83 6.51 -24.14
N LEU A 162 0.76 5.74 -23.91
CA LEU A 162 -0.48 6.25 -23.35
C LEU A 162 -0.28 6.73 -21.90
N GLU A 163 0.51 6.01 -21.11
CA GLU A 163 0.87 6.39 -19.74
C GLU A 163 1.59 7.74 -19.71
N LEU A 164 2.64 7.89 -20.51
CA LEU A 164 3.36 9.17 -20.64
C LEU A 164 2.48 10.30 -21.18
N PHE A 165 1.54 9.99 -22.09
CA PHE A 165 0.55 10.96 -22.55
C PHE A 165 -0.34 11.47 -21.40
N LEU A 166 -0.87 10.56 -20.57
CA LEU A 166 -1.70 10.93 -19.42
C LEU A 166 -0.91 11.75 -18.40
N TYR A 167 0.34 11.36 -18.10
CA TYR A 167 1.20 12.17 -17.24
C TYR A 167 1.45 13.55 -17.82
N ARG A 168 1.67 13.71 -19.13
CA ARG A 168 1.85 15.02 -19.74
C ARG A 168 0.58 15.86 -19.69
N ARG A 169 -0.60 15.23 -19.78
CA ARG A 169 -1.88 15.93 -19.88
C ARG A 169 -2.55 16.24 -18.54
N SER A 170 -2.13 15.63 -17.45
CA SER A 170 -2.58 16.00 -16.10
C SER A 170 -2.16 17.42 -15.71
N ALA A 171 -3.00 18.09 -14.93
CA ALA A 171 -2.65 19.34 -14.26
C ALA A 171 -1.58 19.12 -13.18
N ALA A 172 -1.67 17.99 -12.47
CA ALA A 172 -0.63 17.52 -11.55
C ALA A 172 -0.52 15.99 -11.55
N VAL A 173 0.63 15.49 -11.13
CA VAL A 173 0.87 14.09 -10.80
C VAL A 173 1.19 14.01 -9.31
N VAL A 174 0.43 13.21 -8.58
CA VAL A 174 0.69 12.93 -7.16
C VAL A 174 1.35 11.55 -7.08
N ALA A 175 2.69 11.53 -7.00
CA ALA A 175 3.47 10.31 -6.90
C ALA A 175 3.61 9.85 -5.46
N VAL A 176 3.76 8.53 -5.25
CA VAL A 176 3.95 7.96 -3.91
C VAL A 176 5.40 8.01 -3.41
N THR A 177 6.38 8.14 -4.30
CA THR A 177 7.81 8.17 -3.92
C THR A 177 8.58 9.25 -4.68
N GLU A 178 9.66 9.73 -4.10
CA GLU A 178 10.62 10.62 -4.78
C GLU A 178 11.33 9.90 -5.93
N SER A 179 11.50 8.57 -5.84
CA SER A 179 12.03 7.73 -6.91
C SER A 179 11.11 7.75 -8.13
N PHE A 180 9.79 7.67 -7.93
CA PHE A 180 8.83 7.83 -9.02
C PHE A 180 8.87 9.24 -9.60
N ARG A 181 9.01 10.28 -8.77
CA ARG A 181 9.18 11.65 -9.25
C ARG A 181 10.43 11.78 -10.12
N ARG A 182 11.59 11.30 -9.67
CA ARG A 182 12.85 11.29 -10.45
C ARG A 182 12.72 10.50 -11.75
N ASN A 183 12.08 9.33 -11.72
CA ASN A 183 11.83 8.50 -12.90
C ASN A 183 10.98 9.26 -13.94
N LEU A 184 9.88 9.89 -13.52
CA LEU A 184 9.02 10.66 -14.41
C LEU A 184 9.74 11.89 -15.00
N ILE A 185 10.56 12.60 -14.20
CA ILE A 185 11.39 13.71 -14.69
C ILE A 185 12.38 13.22 -15.75
N ALA A 186 13.06 12.10 -15.50
CA ALA A 186 13.98 11.49 -16.46
C ALA A 186 13.27 11.06 -17.77
N ARG A 187 11.96 10.75 -17.70
CA ARG A 187 11.10 10.44 -18.87
C ARG A 187 10.48 11.69 -19.52
N GLY A 188 10.91 12.90 -19.12
CA GLY A 188 10.53 14.17 -19.73
C GLY A 188 9.18 14.72 -19.26
N ILE A 189 8.72 14.35 -18.06
CA ILE A 189 7.57 15.00 -17.42
C ILE A 189 8.07 16.21 -16.62
N ASN A 190 7.38 17.35 -16.75
CA ASN A 190 7.71 18.55 -15.97
C ASN A 190 7.69 18.23 -14.46
N GLY A 191 8.81 18.46 -13.76
CA GLY A 191 8.94 18.19 -12.33
C GLY A 191 8.11 19.11 -11.43
N ASP A 192 7.74 20.31 -11.90
CA ASP A 192 7.00 21.31 -11.11
C ASP A 192 5.56 20.88 -10.84
N LYS A 193 4.99 20.04 -11.72
CA LYS A 193 3.65 19.50 -11.55
C LYS A 193 3.62 18.14 -10.85
N ILE A 194 4.78 17.62 -10.44
CA ILE A 194 4.87 16.33 -9.73
C ILE A 194 5.08 16.61 -8.25
N ALA A 195 4.05 16.32 -7.45
CA ALA A 195 4.13 16.33 -6.00
C ALA A 195 4.29 14.90 -5.48
N VAL A 196 4.95 14.76 -4.33
CA VAL A 196 5.11 13.46 -3.66
C VAL A 196 4.26 13.44 -2.40
N ILE A 197 3.30 12.51 -2.37
CA ILE A 197 2.48 12.20 -1.19
C ILE A 197 2.67 10.72 -0.89
N THR A 198 3.59 10.44 0.01
CA THR A 198 3.95 9.07 0.41
C THR A 198 2.77 8.29 0.99
N ASN A 199 2.94 6.98 1.11
CA ASN A 199 2.14 6.20 2.06
C ASN A 199 2.40 6.70 3.49
N GLY A 200 1.50 6.39 4.41
CA GLY A 200 1.62 6.83 5.81
C GLY A 200 0.89 5.92 6.78
N VAL A 201 0.82 6.37 8.02
CA VAL A 201 0.17 5.67 9.14
C VAL A 201 -1.06 6.41 9.64
N ASP A 202 -2.09 5.65 10.00
CA ASP A 202 -3.24 6.16 10.75
C ASP A 202 -2.91 6.11 12.24
N LEU A 203 -2.43 7.22 12.80
CA LEU A 203 -2.02 7.31 14.21
C LEU A 203 -3.19 7.22 15.20
N THR A 204 -4.44 7.29 14.72
CA THR A 204 -5.62 7.00 15.57
C THR A 204 -5.79 5.50 15.81
N ARG A 205 -5.15 4.66 14.97
CA ARG A 205 -5.20 3.20 15.03
C ARG A 205 -3.86 2.58 15.47
N PHE A 206 -2.75 3.09 14.95
CA PHE A 206 -1.41 2.55 15.21
C PHE A 206 -0.66 3.52 16.12
N GLN A 207 -0.72 3.22 17.41
CA GLN A 207 -0.08 3.95 18.48
C GLN A 207 0.48 2.94 19.49
N PRO A 208 1.49 3.30 20.29
CA PRO A 208 2.03 2.40 21.31
C PRO A 208 0.93 1.87 22.21
N MET A 209 0.93 0.56 22.39
CA MET A 209 0.04 -0.11 23.31
C MET A 209 0.78 -1.22 24.05
N PRO A 210 0.35 -1.58 25.27
CA PRO A 210 0.92 -2.72 25.98
C PRO A 210 0.75 -4.01 25.16
N ARG A 211 1.73 -4.90 25.29
CA ARG A 211 1.66 -6.26 24.74
C ARG A 211 0.42 -6.96 25.27
N ASP A 212 -0.42 -7.46 24.36
CA ASP A 212 -1.63 -8.19 24.73
C ASP A 212 -1.28 -9.53 25.42
N PRO A 213 -1.56 -9.68 26.73
CA PRO A 213 -1.15 -10.87 27.48
C PRO A 213 -1.99 -12.09 27.14
N GLU A 214 -3.27 -11.92 26.79
CA GLU A 214 -4.17 -13.02 26.45
C GLU A 214 -3.75 -13.63 25.12
N LEU A 215 -3.55 -12.79 24.11
CA LEU A 215 -3.11 -13.21 22.79
C LEU A 215 -1.69 -13.79 22.83
N ALA A 216 -0.78 -13.20 23.63
CA ALA A 216 0.53 -13.77 23.85
C ALA A 216 0.46 -15.17 24.48
N GLY A 217 -0.41 -15.38 25.48
CA GLY A 217 -0.65 -16.68 26.09
C GLY A 217 -1.21 -17.71 25.11
N GLN A 218 -2.22 -17.34 24.33
CA GLN A 218 -2.84 -18.18 23.30
C GLN A 218 -1.83 -18.66 22.23
N LEU A 219 -0.86 -17.82 21.90
CA LEU A 219 0.17 -18.12 20.90
C LEU A 219 1.46 -18.69 21.50
N GLY A 220 1.55 -18.86 22.82
CA GLY A 220 2.77 -19.33 23.49
C GLY A 220 3.94 -18.34 23.42
N LEU A 221 3.65 -17.04 23.31
CA LEU A 221 4.61 -15.95 23.15
C LEU A 221 4.89 -15.19 24.46
N THR A 222 4.38 -15.65 25.60
CA THR A 222 4.63 -15.00 26.90
C THR A 222 6.13 -15.03 27.23
N GLY A 223 6.70 -13.83 27.47
CA GLY A 223 8.12 -13.67 27.79
C GLY A 223 9.09 -13.85 26.61
N LYS A 224 8.58 -14.08 25.39
CA LYS A 224 9.39 -14.32 24.18
C LYS A 224 9.69 -13.03 23.44
N PHE A 225 10.86 -12.96 22.82
CA PHE A 225 11.19 -11.93 21.83
C PHE A 225 10.55 -12.30 20.48
N VAL A 226 9.74 -11.40 19.90
CA VAL A 226 8.91 -11.70 18.73
C VAL A 226 9.31 -10.85 17.54
N ALA A 227 9.79 -11.52 16.50
CA ALA A 227 10.04 -10.94 15.19
C ALA A 227 8.85 -11.16 14.25
N GLY A 228 8.15 -10.08 13.87
CA GLY A 228 6.92 -10.20 13.12
C GLY A 228 7.00 -9.73 11.68
N TYR A 229 6.50 -10.56 10.77
CA TYR A 229 6.13 -10.16 9.42
C TYR A 229 4.61 -10.06 9.32
N ILE A 230 4.10 -8.84 9.16
CA ILE A 230 2.67 -8.59 8.94
C ILE A 230 2.48 -8.16 7.48
N GLY A 231 1.75 -8.94 6.70
CA GLY A 231 1.43 -8.60 5.31
C GLY A 231 1.28 -9.80 4.36
N THR A 232 1.37 -9.50 3.07
CA THR A 232 1.12 -10.50 2.02
C THR A 232 2.24 -11.55 1.95
N HIS A 233 1.87 -12.82 1.87
CA HIS A 233 2.78 -13.95 1.63
C HIS A 233 2.92 -14.19 0.12
N GLY A 234 3.47 -13.20 -0.57
CA GLY A 234 3.56 -13.15 -2.03
C GLY A 234 4.97 -13.41 -2.57
N MET A 235 5.06 -13.60 -3.89
CA MET A 235 6.33 -13.84 -4.59
C MET A 235 7.36 -12.74 -4.39
N ALA A 236 6.90 -11.49 -4.28
CA ALA A 236 7.75 -10.32 -4.12
C ALA A 236 8.50 -10.27 -2.78
N HIS A 237 8.11 -11.07 -1.79
CA HIS A 237 8.56 -10.91 -0.40
C HIS A 237 9.67 -11.88 0.03
N ALA A 238 10.00 -12.90 -0.77
CA ALA A 238 11.05 -13.90 -0.49
C ALA A 238 11.14 -14.33 0.99
N LEU A 239 10.02 -14.79 1.55
CA LEU A 239 9.90 -15.13 2.97
C LEU A 239 10.65 -16.41 3.36
N GLU A 240 11.21 -17.14 2.39
CA GLU A 240 12.14 -18.23 2.63
C GLU A 240 13.37 -17.77 3.43
N THR A 241 13.82 -16.52 3.23
CA THR A 241 14.91 -15.91 4.00
C THR A 241 14.60 -15.86 5.50
N LEU A 242 13.33 -15.59 5.87
CA LEU A 242 12.89 -15.57 7.27
C LEU A 242 12.88 -16.98 7.88
N LEU A 243 12.46 -17.99 7.12
CA LEU A 243 12.46 -19.38 7.60
C LEU A 243 13.87 -19.90 7.84
N GLU A 244 14.81 -19.55 6.96
CA GLU A 244 16.21 -19.94 7.12
C GLU A 244 16.87 -19.19 8.30
N ALA A 245 16.55 -17.90 8.51
CA ALA A 245 16.99 -17.18 9.71
C ALA A 245 16.39 -17.80 10.99
N ALA A 246 15.11 -18.15 10.98
CA ALA A 246 14.45 -18.82 12.10
C ALA A 246 15.09 -20.17 12.43
N ARG A 247 15.50 -20.93 11.41
CA ARG A 247 16.26 -22.19 11.56
C ARG A 247 17.60 -21.97 12.27
N ARG A 248 18.35 -20.93 11.89
CA ARG A 248 19.64 -20.59 12.51
C ARG A 248 19.46 -20.15 13.96
N ILE A 249 18.47 -19.30 14.23
CA ILE A 249 18.11 -18.87 15.58
C ILE A 249 17.73 -20.07 16.45
N ALA A 250 16.91 -20.99 15.94
CA ALA A 250 16.49 -22.17 16.69
C ALA A 250 17.64 -23.11 17.09
N ALA A 251 18.78 -23.05 16.39
CA ALA A 251 19.97 -23.82 16.72
C ALA A 251 20.82 -23.20 17.85
N LEU A 252 20.55 -21.96 18.25
CA LEU A 252 21.23 -21.30 19.36
C LEU A 252 20.67 -21.75 20.71
N PRO A 253 21.46 -21.72 21.79
CA PRO A 253 20.97 -21.99 23.15
C PRO A 253 19.83 -21.05 23.58
N THR A 254 19.85 -19.78 23.13
CA THR A 254 18.81 -18.78 23.36
C THR A 254 17.70 -18.81 22.32
N GLY A 255 17.81 -19.67 21.31
CA GLY A 255 16.85 -19.84 20.22
C GLY A 255 15.40 -20.05 20.65
N PRO A 256 15.12 -20.83 21.71
CA PRO A 256 13.75 -21.02 22.24
C PRO A 256 13.08 -19.74 22.77
N GLU A 257 13.81 -18.64 22.95
CA GLU A 257 13.26 -17.36 23.40
C GLU A 257 12.89 -16.42 22.25
N VAL A 258 13.25 -16.76 21.01
CA VAL A 258 13.01 -15.92 19.82
C VAL A 258 12.02 -16.60 18.88
N HIS A 259 10.86 -15.96 18.69
CA HIS A 259 9.77 -16.45 17.86
C HIS A 259 9.51 -15.54 16.67
N PHE A 260 9.05 -16.16 15.57
CA PHE A 260 8.65 -15.48 14.36
C PHE A 260 7.14 -15.56 14.19
N VAL A 261 6.49 -14.42 13.98
CA VAL A 261 5.06 -14.35 13.70
C VAL A 261 4.85 -13.87 12.27
N LEU A 262 4.25 -14.72 11.44
CA LEU A 262 3.94 -14.43 10.04
C LEU A 262 2.42 -14.30 9.90
N LEU A 263 1.92 -13.06 9.96
CA LEU A 263 0.49 -12.75 9.88
C LEU A 263 0.10 -12.26 8.48
N GLY A 264 -0.91 -12.90 7.90
CA GLY A 264 -1.51 -12.50 6.64
C GLY A 264 -1.69 -13.68 5.68
N ASP A 265 -1.88 -13.40 4.40
CA ASP A 265 -2.18 -14.40 3.39
C ASP A 265 -1.50 -14.11 2.05
N GLY A 266 -1.48 -15.06 1.13
CA GLY A 266 -0.94 -14.89 -0.21
C GLY A 266 -0.56 -16.20 -0.88
N ALA A 267 -0.28 -16.12 -2.17
CA ALA A 267 -0.03 -17.28 -3.03
C ALA A 267 1.10 -18.21 -2.56
N ARG A 268 2.02 -17.75 -1.69
CA ARG A 268 3.14 -18.55 -1.18
C ARG A 268 2.94 -19.07 0.23
N LYS A 269 1.87 -18.71 0.93
CA LYS A 269 1.66 -19.10 2.34
C LYS A 269 1.70 -20.62 2.55
N SER A 270 0.95 -21.38 1.75
CA SER A 270 0.93 -22.85 1.89
C SER A 270 2.30 -23.49 1.65
N ALA A 271 3.06 -23.00 0.66
CA ALA A 271 4.41 -23.49 0.38
C ALA A 271 5.41 -23.13 1.50
N LEU A 272 5.26 -21.94 2.11
CA LEU A 272 6.07 -21.51 3.25
C LEU A 272 5.78 -22.36 4.50
N LYS A 273 4.50 -22.63 4.79
CA LYS A 273 4.09 -23.55 5.88
C LYS A 273 4.72 -24.93 5.70
N ALA A 274 4.56 -25.55 4.52
CA ALA A 274 5.16 -26.85 4.22
C ALA A 274 6.69 -26.85 4.33
N THR A 275 7.35 -25.75 3.96
CA THR A 275 8.81 -25.60 4.12
C THR A 275 9.21 -25.53 5.59
N SER A 276 8.48 -24.74 6.40
CA SER A 276 8.68 -24.63 7.85
C SER A 276 8.52 -25.99 8.56
N GLU A 277 7.50 -26.76 8.19
CA GLU A 277 7.23 -28.10 8.71
C GLU A 277 8.37 -29.07 8.35
N ARG A 278 8.82 -29.06 7.09
CA ARG A 278 9.94 -29.89 6.62
C ARG A 278 11.25 -29.54 7.32
N MET A 279 11.46 -28.27 7.68
CA MET A 279 12.61 -27.81 8.47
C MET A 279 12.47 -28.11 9.98
N GLY A 280 11.30 -28.58 10.44
CA GLY A 280 11.05 -28.87 11.85
C GLY A 280 10.96 -27.62 12.75
N LEU A 281 10.68 -26.44 12.18
CA LEU A 281 10.70 -25.18 12.94
C LEU A 281 9.55 -25.12 13.95
N LYS A 282 9.89 -24.90 15.22
CA LYS A 282 8.94 -24.72 16.34
C LYS A 282 8.79 -23.27 16.77
N ASN A 283 9.70 -22.40 16.34
CA ASN A 283 9.72 -20.98 16.64
C ASN A 283 9.09 -20.11 15.54
N VAL A 284 8.29 -20.69 14.64
CA VAL A 284 7.59 -19.97 13.56
C VAL A 284 6.10 -20.21 13.66
N ILE A 285 5.31 -19.14 13.77
CA ILE A 285 3.86 -19.16 13.86
C ILE A 285 3.29 -18.47 12.62
N PHE A 286 2.46 -19.19 11.86
CA PHE A 286 1.71 -18.64 10.73
C PHE A 286 0.27 -18.33 11.14
N LEU A 287 -0.13 -17.07 11.02
CA LEU A 287 -1.47 -16.60 11.33
C LEU A 287 -2.22 -16.21 10.06
N ASP A 288 -3.53 -16.46 10.05
CA ASP A 288 -4.42 -16.03 8.99
C ASP A 288 -4.68 -14.52 9.04
N THR A 289 -5.22 -13.98 7.95
CA THR A 289 -5.59 -12.57 7.89
C THR A 289 -6.67 -12.31 8.94
N VAL A 290 -6.48 -11.24 9.72
CA VAL A 290 -7.43 -10.82 10.75
C VAL A 290 -8.18 -9.56 10.31
N PRO A 291 -9.34 -9.26 10.91
CA PRO A 291 -10.02 -7.99 10.67
C PRO A 291 -9.09 -6.80 10.90
N LYS A 292 -9.21 -5.75 10.08
CA LYS A 292 -8.33 -4.56 10.16
C LYS A 292 -8.32 -3.92 11.55
N ALA A 293 -9.40 -4.05 12.32
CA ALA A 293 -9.50 -3.57 13.69
C ALA A 293 -8.61 -4.34 14.69
N GLU A 294 -8.34 -5.62 14.45
CA GLU A 294 -7.49 -6.47 15.30
C GLU A 294 -6.00 -6.31 14.98
N VAL A 295 -5.63 -5.74 13.83
CA VAL A 295 -4.22 -5.67 13.40
C VAL A 295 -3.30 -4.98 14.45
N PRO A 296 -3.67 -3.86 15.10
CA PRO A 296 -2.87 -3.27 16.18
C PRO A 296 -2.63 -4.22 17.36
N ARG A 297 -3.62 -5.05 17.70
CA ARG A 297 -3.51 -6.06 18.76
C ARG A 297 -2.40 -7.07 18.47
N TYR A 298 -2.27 -7.51 17.22
CA TYR A 298 -1.16 -8.37 16.81
C TYR A 298 0.18 -7.63 16.75
N TRP A 299 0.19 -6.37 16.27
CA TRP A 299 1.40 -5.54 16.34
C TRP A 299 1.94 -5.40 17.76
N SER A 300 1.06 -5.33 18.79
CA SER A 300 1.47 -5.24 20.20
C SER A 300 2.35 -6.41 20.69
N LEU A 301 2.32 -7.54 19.99
CA LEU A 301 3.12 -8.71 20.32
C LEU A 301 4.58 -8.59 19.86
N LEU A 302 4.85 -7.75 18.87
CA LEU A 302 6.12 -7.69 18.16
C LEU A 302 7.12 -6.84 18.94
N ASP A 303 8.32 -7.37 19.10
CA ASP A 303 9.49 -6.61 19.53
C ASP A 303 10.20 -6.02 18.30
N VAL A 304 10.21 -6.72 17.17
CA VAL A 304 10.79 -6.21 15.92
C VAL A 304 9.92 -6.50 14.71
N SER A 305 9.80 -5.53 13.81
CA SER A 305 9.12 -5.72 12.52
C SER A 305 10.10 -6.17 11.44
N ILE A 306 9.77 -7.21 10.70
CA ILE A 306 10.52 -7.61 9.51
C ILE A 306 9.79 -7.11 8.25
N ILE A 307 10.47 -6.29 7.47
CA ILE A 307 10.03 -5.85 6.14
C ILE A 307 11.02 -6.39 5.12
N HIS A 308 10.53 -7.16 4.16
CA HIS A 308 11.37 -7.83 3.18
C HIS A 308 10.71 -7.85 1.81
N LEU A 309 11.50 -7.54 0.79
CA LEU A 309 11.20 -7.73 -0.63
C LEU A 309 12.37 -8.48 -1.28
N ARG A 310 12.15 -9.05 -2.46
CA ARG A 310 13.23 -9.63 -3.27
C ARG A 310 14.25 -8.58 -3.66
N LYS A 311 15.48 -9.02 -3.94
CA LYS A 311 16.51 -8.17 -4.53
C LYS A 311 16.14 -7.87 -5.98
N SER A 312 15.64 -6.65 -6.23
CA SER A 312 15.29 -6.18 -7.56
C SER A 312 15.33 -4.66 -7.65
N ASP A 313 15.86 -4.12 -8.75
CA ASP A 313 15.96 -2.68 -8.99
C ASP A 313 14.61 -1.97 -8.90
N ASN A 314 13.53 -2.62 -9.31
CA ASN A 314 12.20 -2.00 -9.27
C ASN A 314 11.63 -1.91 -7.85
N PHE A 315 12.04 -2.80 -6.94
CA PHE A 315 11.68 -2.69 -5.53
C PHE A 315 12.49 -1.63 -4.78
N THR A 316 13.54 -1.06 -5.38
CA THR A 316 14.25 0.09 -4.80
C THR A 316 13.40 1.37 -4.77
N GLN A 317 12.36 1.42 -5.61
CA GLN A 317 11.52 2.60 -5.79
C GLN A 317 10.22 2.57 -4.97
N VAL A 318 9.94 1.47 -4.26
CA VAL A 318 8.69 1.27 -3.53
C VAL A 318 8.88 1.49 -2.02
N ILE A 319 7.81 1.96 -1.36
CA ILE A 319 7.77 2.12 0.09
C ILE A 319 6.64 1.26 0.67
N PRO A 320 6.95 0.14 1.34
CA PRO A 320 5.94 -0.71 1.98
C PRO A 320 5.19 0.05 3.08
N SER A 321 3.86 0.05 3.05
CA SER A 321 3.03 0.78 4.03
C SER A 321 3.24 0.35 5.48
N LYS A 322 3.63 -0.92 5.71
CA LYS A 322 3.89 -1.47 7.04
C LYS A 322 5.08 -0.81 7.76
N LEU A 323 5.96 -0.13 7.02
CA LEU A 323 7.02 0.69 7.60
C LEU A 323 6.43 1.78 8.49
N PHE A 324 5.37 2.45 8.03
CA PHE A 324 4.75 3.51 8.81
C PHE A 324 3.93 2.95 9.99
N GLU A 325 3.35 1.76 9.85
CA GLU A 325 2.63 1.10 10.95
C GLU A 325 3.59 0.71 12.09
N CYS A 326 4.76 0.12 11.79
CA CYS A 326 5.74 -0.19 12.84
C CYS A 326 6.27 1.08 13.51
N MET A 327 6.47 2.16 12.74
CA MET A 327 6.82 3.47 13.30
C MET A 327 5.77 3.97 14.30
N GLY A 328 4.49 3.96 13.91
CA GLY A 328 3.38 4.37 14.77
C GLY A 328 3.26 3.53 16.05
N MET A 329 3.58 2.24 15.98
CA MET A 329 3.60 1.35 17.14
C MET A 329 4.87 1.49 18.01
N GLY A 330 5.90 2.21 17.54
CA GLY A 330 7.19 2.31 18.22
C GLY A 330 7.98 1.01 18.20
N ILE A 331 7.87 0.25 17.10
CA ILE A 331 8.52 -1.05 16.94
C ILE A 331 9.69 -0.89 15.96
N PRO A 332 10.95 -1.13 16.39
CA PRO A 332 12.11 -1.12 15.51
C PRO A 332 11.95 -2.07 14.32
N VAL A 333 12.59 -1.74 13.20
CA VAL A 333 12.46 -2.50 11.95
C VAL A 333 13.77 -3.16 11.52
N LEU A 334 13.70 -4.42 11.09
CA LEU A 334 14.71 -5.07 10.26
C LEU A 334 14.22 -5.01 8.81
N HIS A 335 14.90 -4.18 8.01
CA HIS A 335 14.41 -3.73 6.72
C HIS A 335 15.27 -4.27 5.58
N GLY A 336 14.85 -5.38 5.00
CA GLY A 336 15.44 -6.01 3.83
C GLY A 336 14.80 -5.54 2.54
N VAL A 337 14.73 -4.22 2.35
CA VAL A 337 14.28 -3.59 1.10
C VAL A 337 15.25 -2.46 0.77
N ALA A 338 15.89 -2.53 -0.39
CA ALA A 338 16.82 -1.50 -0.83
C ALA A 338 16.10 -0.21 -1.29
N GLY A 339 16.87 0.85 -1.51
CA GLY A 339 16.38 2.09 -2.14
C GLY A 339 15.67 3.03 -1.18
N GLU A 340 14.61 3.67 -1.64
CA GLU A 340 14.01 4.82 -0.93
C GLU A 340 13.47 4.46 0.45
N SER A 341 12.90 3.27 0.61
CA SER A 341 12.42 2.81 1.90
C SER A 341 13.55 2.53 2.90
N ALA A 342 14.70 2.01 2.46
CA ALA A 342 15.90 1.92 3.29
C ALA A 342 16.39 3.31 3.72
N GLY A 343 16.39 4.27 2.79
CA GLY A 343 16.76 5.66 3.10
C GLY A 343 15.84 6.32 4.13
N ILE A 344 14.58 5.90 4.25
CA ILE A 344 13.70 6.33 5.37
C ILE A 344 14.17 5.70 6.67
N VAL A 345 14.43 4.39 6.69
CA VAL A 345 14.89 3.68 7.91
C VAL A 345 16.18 4.27 8.45
N GLU A 346 17.14 4.56 7.59
CA GLU A 346 18.45 5.12 7.95
C GLU A 346 18.34 6.57 8.40
N ARG A 347 17.61 7.42 7.65
CA ARG A 347 17.48 8.85 7.98
C ARG A 347 16.72 9.08 9.28
N GLU A 348 15.67 8.31 9.52
CA GLU A 348 14.89 8.42 10.76
C GLU A 348 15.51 7.60 11.91
N ASP A 349 16.57 6.82 11.66
CA ASP A 349 17.24 5.93 12.62
C ASP A 349 16.27 5.04 13.43
N ILE A 350 15.39 4.32 12.72
CA ILE A 350 14.28 3.52 13.31
C ILE A 350 14.50 2.01 13.22
N GLY A 351 15.63 1.56 12.68
CA GLY A 351 15.87 0.15 12.44
C GLY A 351 17.26 -0.15 11.89
N LEU A 352 17.43 -1.39 11.44
CA LEU A 352 18.62 -1.85 10.72
C LEU A 352 18.21 -2.26 9.31
N VAL A 353 18.90 -1.70 8.31
CA VAL A 353 18.76 -2.12 6.92
C VAL A 353 19.69 -3.30 6.67
N PHE A 354 19.20 -4.27 5.89
CA PHE A 354 20.03 -5.37 5.41
C PHE A 354 19.77 -5.63 3.93
N GLU A 355 20.71 -6.30 3.28
CA GLU A 355 20.56 -6.65 1.88
C GLU A 355 19.39 -7.64 1.68
N PRO A 356 18.46 -7.38 0.74
CA PRO A 356 17.40 -8.32 0.41
C PRO A 356 17.93 -9.73 0.14
N GLU A 357 17.22 -10.74 0.64
CA GLU A 357 17.53 -12.17 0.54
C GLU A 357 18.81 -12.61 1.30
N ASN A 358 19.44 -11.72 2.08
CA ASN A 358 20.59 -12.04 2.92
C ASN A 358 20.18 -12.56 4.30
N VAL A 359 20.24 -13.89 4.46
CA VAL A 359 19.91 -14.60 5.70
C VAL A 359 20.81 -14.20 6.87
N GLU A 360 22.12 -14.07 6.63
CA GLU A 360 23.09 -13.82 7.69
C GLU A 360 22.87 -12.44 8.30
N ALA A 361 22.71 -11.42 7.46
CA ALA A 361 22.45 -10.07 7.92
C ALA A 361 21.12 -9.95 8.68
N LEU A 362 20.08 -10.70 8.27
CA LEU A 362 18.82 -10.78 9.02
C LEU A 362 19.03 -11.44 10.40
N PHE A 363 19.78 -12.54 10.44
CA PHE A 363 20.11 -13.25 11.67
C PHE A 363 20.90 -12.37 12.65
N ASP A 364 21.96 -11.71 12.19
CA ASP A 364 22.79 -10.81 13.00
C ASP A 364 21.99 -9.61 13.51
N GLY A 365 21.13 -9.04 12.65
CA GLY A 365 20.24 -7.94 13.01
C GLY A 365 19.26 -8.32 14.13
N LEU A 366 18.71 -9.53 14.08
CA LEU A 366 17.84 -10.05 15.14
C LEU A 366 18.58 -10.21 16.46
N LEU A 367 19.76 -10.81 16.45
CA LEU A 367 20.57 -10.98 17.66
C LEU A 367 20.98 -9.65 18.27
N ARG A 368 21.35 -8.68 17.42
CA ARG A 368 21.70 -7.33 17.87
C ARG A 368 20.52 -6.64 18.56
N LEU A 369 19.34 -6.68 17.96
CA LEU A 369 18.16 -6.03 18.56
C LEU A 369 17.65 -6.75 19.81
N ALA A 370 17.82 -8.07 19.89
CA ALA A 370 17.48 -8.84 21.09
C ALA A 370 18.48 -8.60 22.24
N GLY A 371 19.77 -8.45 21.93
CA GLY A 371 20.85 -8.33 22.92
C GLY A 371 21.20 -6.90 23.35
N ASP A 372 20.99 -5.90 22.50
CA ASP A 372 21.35 -4.50 22.77
C ASP A 372 20.10 -3.66 23.10
N GLN A 373 19.73 -3.70 24.38
CA GLN A 373 18.55 -2.98 24.89
C GLN A 373 18.68 -1.46 24.76
N VAL A 374 19.90 -0.90 24.85
CA VAL A 374 20.12 0.54 24.71
C VAL A 374 19.80 0.97 23.28
N ARG A 375 20.35 0.25 22.29
CA ARG A 375 20.07 0.52 20.88
C ARG A 375 18.59 0.30 20.57
N TYR A 376 17.98 -0.76 21.09
CA TYR A 376 16.56 -1.02 20.91
C TYR A 376 15.67 0.14 21.37
N GLN A 377 15.89 0.64 22.60
CA GLN A 377 15.09 1.75 23.13
C GLN A 377 15.30 3.05 22.35
N GLN A 378 16.52 3.30 21.86
CA GLN A 378 16.79 4.45 20.99
C GLN A 378 15.99 4.37 19.68
N LEU A 379 16.05 3.23 18.98
CA LEU A 379 15.32 3.01 17.73
C LEU A 379 13.80 3.16 17.93
N ARG A 380 13.28 2.64 19.06
CA ARG A 380 11.88 2.78 19.45
C ARG A 380 11.49 4.25 19.67
N ALA A 381 12.30 5.03 20.38
CA ALA A 381 12.03 6.45 20.59
C ALA A 381 12.00 7.23 19.26
N ASN A 382 12.99 6.98 18.39
CA ASN A 382 13.08 7.60 17.07
C ASN A 382 11.86 7.26 16.20
N ALA A 383 11.41 6.00 16.24
CA ALA A 383 10.22 5.54 15.51
C ALA A 383 8.98 6.36 15.86
N LEU A 384 8.78 6.63 17.16
CA LEU A 384 7.66 7.42 17.66
C LEU A 384 7.78 8.91 17.34
N GLU A 385 8.99 9.46 17.38
CA GLU A 385 9.24 10.85 16.99
C GLU A 385 8.97 11.08 15.50
N ALA A 386 9.35 10.12 14.65
CA ALA A 386 9.22 10.22 13.21
C ALA A 386 7.80 9.91 12.70
N ALA A 387 7.03 9.05 13.37
CA ALA A 387 5.71 8.62 12.90
C ALA A 387 4.72 9.77 12.59
N PRO A 388 4.62 10.85 13.39
CA PRO A 388 3.81 12.03 13.07
C PRO A 388 4.09 12.66 11.70
N ARG A 389 5.34 12.62 11.22
CA ARG A 389 5.74 13.16 9.90
C ARG A 389 5.05 12.42 8.74
N TYR A 390 4.59 11.19 8.98
CA TYR A 390 3.93 10.31 8.03
C TYR A 390 2.45 10.06 8.37
N ASN A 391 1.84 10.93 9.19
CA ASN A 391 0.42 10.82 9.52
C ASN A 391 -0.47 11.01 8.28
N ARG A 392 -1.36 10.05 8.01
CA ARG A 392 -2.28 10.08 6.88
C ARG A 392 -3.21 11.30 6.86
N ILE A 393 -3.56 11.86 8.02
CA ILE A 393 -4.36 13.08 8.08
C ILE A 393 -3.60 14.25 7.45
N MET A 394 -2.33 14.42 7.81
CA MET A 394 -1.49 15.47 7.22
C MET A 394 -1.23 15.22 5.74
N LEU A 395 -0.99 13.97 5.34
CA LEU A 395 -0.81 13.61 3.92
C LEU A 395 -2.05 13.91 3.08
N ALA A 396 -3.25 13.65 3.61
CA ALA A 396 -4.50 14.02 2.97
C ALA A 396 -4.65 15.54 2.83
N GLN A 397 -4.32 16.31 3.87
CA GLN A 397 -4.32 17.78 3.82
C GLN A 397 -3.30 18.33 2.82
N ASN A 398 -2.11 17.74 2.75
CA ASN A 398 -1.09 18.11 1.77
C ASN A 398 -1.58 17.87 0.33
N MET A 399 -2.22 16.72 0.09
CA MET A 399 -2.84 16.45 -1.20
C MET A 399 -3.99 17.44 -1.49
N LEU A 400 -4.81 17.78 -0.50
CA LEU A 400 -5.90 18.75 -0.66
C LEU A 400 -5.39 20.11 -1.10
N ARG A 401 -4.33 20.63 -0.48
CA ARG A 401 -3.70 21.91 -0.87
C ARG A 401 -3.26 21.93 -2.33
N ILE A 402 -2.74 20.79 -2.84
CA ILE A 402 -2.40 20.65 -4.26
C ILE A 402 -3.66 20.78 -5.12
N LEU A 403 -4.76 20.13 -4.74
CA LEU A 403 -6.04 20.23 -5.47
C LEU A 403 -6.62 21.65 -5.45
N GLU A 404 -6.49 22.36 -4.33
CA GLU A 404 -6.95 23.74 -4.16
C GLU A 404 -6.16 24.71 -5.04
N ASN A 405 -4.83 24.58 -5.07
CA ASN A 405 -3.98 25.39 -5.94
C ASN A 405 -4.34 25.19 -7.42
N ILE A 406 -4.53 23.94 -7.84
CA ILE A 406 -4.96 23.61 -9.21
C ILE A 406 -6.33 24.20 -9.54
N HIS A 407 -7.23 24.26 -8.56
CA HIS A 407 -8.54 24.88 -8.74
C HIS A 407 -8.43 26.41 -8.86
N ALA A 408 -7.59 27.04 -8.04
CA ALA A 408 -7.38 28.49 -7.97
C ALA A 408 -6.66 29.04 -9.21
N ASP A 409 -5.65 28.34 -9.72
CA ASP A 409 -4.86 28.74 -10.90
C ASP A 409 -5.65 28.69 -12.21
N ARG A 410 -6.94 28.32 -12.15
CA ARG A 410 -7.79 28.27 -13.32
C ARG A 410 -8.20 29.69 -13.73
N PRO A 411 -7.92 30.12 -14.97
CA PRO A 411 -8.47 31.38 -15.47
C PRO A 411 -10.00 31.31 -15.41
N SER A 412 -10.61 32.30 -14.74
CA SER A 412 -12.05 32.53 -14.74
C SER A 412 -12.51 32.65 -16.19
N ARG A 413 -13.25 31.66 -16.67
CA ARG A 413 -13.86 31.65 -17.99
C ARG A 413 -15.35 31.85 -17.88
#